data_AF-A0A2A2W316-F1
#
_entry.id   AF-A0A2A2W316-F1
#
_cell.length_a   1.000
_cell.length_b   1.000
_cell.length_c   1.000
_cell.angle_alpha   90.00
_cell.angle_beta   90.00
_cell.angle_gamma   90.00
#
_symmetry.space_group_name_H-M   'P 1'
#
loop_
_entity.id
_entity.type
_entity.pdbx_description
1 polymer ?
#
loop_
_entity_poly.entity_id
_entity_poly.type
_entity_poly.pdbx_seq_one_letter_code
_entity_poly.pdbx_strand_id
1 'polypeptide(L)' 'MQRDEQARLEAAEERGEARGEAIGRVRVLQSLAGVAESTIEDLRMRSSEELAAMEVALKRQLRERN' A
#
# COMPACT_ATOMS: atom_id res chain seq x y z
N MET A 1 -23.65 19.58 10.72
CA MET A 1 -23.66 19.79 9.26
C MET A 1 -22.26 20.15 8.73
N GLN A 2 -21.69 21.35 8.95
CA GLN A 2 -20.33 21.67 8.45
C GLN A 2 -19.21 20.81 9.06
N ARG A 3 -19.31 20.52 10.37
CA ARG A 3 -18.33 19.66 11.07
C ARG A 3 -18.33 18.20 10.59
N ASP A 4 -19.49 17.69 10.16
CA ASP A 4 -19.64 16.30 9.70
C ASP A 4 -19.04 16.12 8.30
N GLU A 5 -19.15 17.14 7.45
CA GLU A 5 -18.53 17.14 6.12
C GLU A 5 -17.01 17.28 6.21
N GLN A 6 -16.51 18.16 7.09
CA GLN A 6 -15.08 18.33 7.29
C GLN A 6 -14.43 17.07 7.85
N ALA A 7 -15.04 16.42 8.85
CA ALA A 7 -14.57 15.14 9.37
C ALA A 7 -14.57 14.02 8.29
N ARG A 8 -15.50 14.07 7.35
CA ARG A 8 -15.55 13.12 6.22
C ARG A 8 -14.40 13.31 5.25
N LEU A 9 -14.04 14.56 4.96
CA LEU A 9 -12.94 14.93 4.09
C LEU A 9 -11.60 14.54 4.71
N GLU A 10 -11.39 14.88 5.99
CA GLU A 10 -10.20 14.48 6.75
C GLU A 10 -10.04 12.95 6.75
N ALA A 11 -11.11 12.20 7.03
CA ALA A 11 -11.07 10.74 6.98
C ALA A 11 -10.85 10.18 5.56
N ALA A 12 -11.20 10.91 4.50
CA ALA A 12 -10.91 10.51 3.13
C ALA A 12 -9.43 10.75 2.77
N GLU A 13 -8.87 11.86 3.24
CA GLU A 13 -7.46 12.22 3.08
C GLU A 13 -6.55 11.23 3.82
N GLU A 14 -6.81 10.97 5.10
CA GLU A 14 -6.07 9.97 5.89
C GLU A 14 -6.07 8.59 5.22
N ARG A 15 -7.21 8.17 4.66
CA ARG A 15 -7.31 6.91 3.91
C ARG A 15 -6.51 6.95 2.61
N GLY A 16 -6.47 8.09 1.93
CA GLY A 16 -5.66 8.32 0.74
C GLY A 16 -4.17 8.21 1.04
N GLU A 17 -3.71 8.87 2.11
CA GLU A 17 -2.32 8.83 2.58
C GLU A 17 -1.90 7.42 2.97
N ALA A 18 -2.68 6.75 3.83
CA ALA A 18 -2.40 5.38 4.26
C ALA A 18 -2.30 4.40 3.08
N ARG A 19 -3.13 4.59 2.05
CA ARG A 19 -3.06 3.81 0.81
C ARG A 19 -1.81 4.13 -0.01
N GLY A 20 -1.46 5.41 -0.14
CA GLY A 20 -0.24 5.85 -0.81
C GLY A 20 1.01 5.24 -0.18
N GLU A 21 1.08 5.22 1.14
CA GLU A 21 2.17 4.58 1.87
C GLU A 21 2.23 3.06 1.62
N ALA A 22 1.09 2.37 1.65
CA ALA A 22 1.03 0.92 1.38
C ALA A 22 1.56 0.58 -0.02
N ILE A 23 1.18 1.37 -1.03
CA ILE A 23 1.70 1.23 -2.40
C ILE A 23 3.23 1.44 -2.42
N GLY A 24 3.72 2.49 -1.75
CA GLY A 24 5.15 2.77 -1.66
C GLY A 24 5.93 1.62 -1.00
N ARG A 25 5.43 1.09 0.12
CA ARG A 25 6.04 -0.05 0.82
C ARG A 25 6.11 -1.29 -0.06
N VAL A 26 5.03 -1.64 -0.76
CA VAL A 26 5.00 -2.79 -1.67
C VAL A 26 6.06 -2.66 -2.77
N ARG A 27 6.17 -1.50 -3.42
CA ARG A 27 7.19 -1.28 -4.46
C ARG A 27 8.62 -1.44 -3.95
N VAL A 28 8.92 -0.82 -2.81
CA VAL A 28 10.26 -0.96 -2.19
C VAL A 28 10.55 -2.42 -1.88
N LEU A 29 9.60 -3.15 -1.31
CA LEU A 29 9.77 -4.57 -1.01
C LEU A 29 9.92 -5.43 -2.27
N GLN A 30 9.20 -5.12 -3.37
CA GLN A 30 9.37 -5.80 -4.65
C GLN A 30 10.81 -5.64 -5.18
N SER A 31 11.31 -4.40 -5.15
CA SER A 31 12.67 -4.06 -5.57
C SER A 31 13.72 -4.82 -4.76
N LEU A 32 13.60 -4.80 -3.42
CA LEU A 32 14.49 -5.55 -2.52
C LEU A 32 14.39 -7.07 -2.72
N ALA A 33 13.17 -7.57 -2.95
CA ALA A 33 12.93 -8.99 -3.18
C ALA A 33 13.43 -9.45 -4.57
N GLY A 34 13.86 -8.54 -5.43
CA GLY A 34 14.32 -8.85 -6.79
C GLY A 34 13.21 -9.39 -7.68
N VAL A 35 11.95 -9.08 -7.36
CA VAL A 35 10.79 -9.46 -8.17
C VAL A 35 10.44 -8.31 -9.10
N ALA A 36 9.73 -8.61 -10.20
CA ALA A 36 9.25 -7.58 -11.11
C ALA A 36 8.38 -6.57 -10.33
N GLU A 37 8.75 -5.29 -10.40
CA GLU A 37 7.99 -4.20 -9.77
C GLU A 37 6.66 -4.00 -10.49
N SER A 38 5.59 -3.88 -9.72
CA SER A 38 4.29 -3.47 -10.24
C SER A 38 4.31 -1.97 -10.56
N THR A 39 3.56 -1.57 -11.59
CA THR A 39 3.35 -0.14 -11.83
C THR A 39 2.52 0.46 -10.70
N ILE A 40 2.59 1.79 -10.54
CA ILE A 40 1.76 2.49 -9.53
C ILE A 40 0.28 2.29 -9.86
N GLU A 41 -0.08 2.35 -11.13
CA GLU A 41 -1.43 2.14 -11.64
C GLU A 41 -1.96 0.75 -11.27
N ASP A 42 -1.15 -0.31 -11.43
CA ASP A 42 -1.53 -1.67 -11.03
C ASP A 42 -1.81 -1.76 -9.53
N LEU A 43 -0.96 -1.15 -8.70
CA LEU A 43 -1.11 -1.17 -7.25
C LEU A 43 -2.29 -0.30 -6.78
N ARG A 44 -2.63 0.76 -7.52
CA ARG A 44 -3.83 1.57 -7.25
C ARG A 44 -5.12 0.79 -7.49
N MET A 45 -5.12 -0.16 -8.44
CA MET A 45 -6.29 -1.01 -8.71
C MET A 45 -6.52 -2.10 -7.64
N ARG A 46 -5.51 -2.38 -6.79
CA ARG A 46 -5.59 -3.37 -5.70
C ARG A 46 -6.39 -2.86 -4.50
N SER A 47 -7.04 -3.75 -3.76
CA SER A 47 -7.62 -3.43 -2.45
C SER A 47 -6.54 -3.21 -1.38
N SER A 48 -6.90 -2.57 -0.27
CA SER A 48 -6.00 -2.43 0.87
C SER A 48 -5.61 -3.79 1.47
N GLU A 49 -6.50 -4.78 1.49
CA GLU A 49 -6.15 -6.13 1.94
C GLU A 49 -5.17 -6.82 0.99
N GLU A 50 -5.35 -6.65 -0.33
CA GLU A 50 -4.40 -7.19 -1.31
C GLU A 50 -3.01 -6.57 -1.16
N LEU A 51 -2.92 -5.24 -0.99
CA LEU A 51 -1.64 -4.56 -0.75
C LEU A 51 -0.97 -5.06 0.54
N ALA A 52 -1.74 -5.25 1.61
CA ALA A 52 -1.22 -5.80 2.86
C ALA A 52 -0.75 -7.25 2.72
N ALA A 53 -1.49 -8.09 1.99
CA ALA A 53 -1.10 -9.47 1.72
C ALA A 53 0.19 -9.55 0.89
N MET A 54 0.33 -8.69 -0.12
CA MET A 54 1.56 -8.54 -0.90
C MET A 54 2.74 -8.13 -0.01
N GLU A 55 2.54 -7.14 0.88
CA GLU A 55 3.57 -6.68 1.82
C GLU A 55 4.07 -7.84 2.72
N VAL A 56 3.14 -8.64 3.26
CA VAL A 56 3.47 -9.81 4.11
C VAL A 56 4.23 -10.88 3.31
N ALA A 57 3.78 -11.18 2.09
CA ALA A 57 4.43 -12.18 1.23
C ALA A 57 5.88 -11.76 0.88
N LEU A 58 6.08 -10.51 0.49
CA LEU A 58 7.41 -9.99 0.14
C LEU A 58 8.34 -9.95 1.36
N LYS A 59 7.84 -9.53 2.53
CA LYS A 59 8.62 -9.57 3.79
C LYS A 59 9.04 -10.99 4.14
N ARG A 60 8.16 -11.97 3.95
CA ARG A 60 8.47 -13.38 4.17
C ARG A 60 9.57 -13.87 3.21
N GLN A 61 9.42 -13.59 1.93
CA GLN A 61 10.43 -13.96 0.91
C GLN A 61 11.80 -13.34 1.22
N LEU A 62 11.85 -12.08 1.65
CA LEU A 62 13.09 -11.41 2.05
C LEU A 62 13.74 -12.06 3.27
N ARG A 63 12.94 -12.51 4.24
CA ARG A 63 13.45 -13.23 5.41
C ARG A 63 14.00 -14.60 5.05
N GLU A 64 13.35 -15.34 4.14
CA GLU A 64 13.78 -16.67 3.70
C GLU A 64 15.05 -16.62 2.82
N ARG A 65 15.41 -15.44 2.29
CA ARG A 65 16.63 -15.21 1.51
C ARG A 65 17.87 -14.89 2.36
N ASN A 66 17.69 -14.51 3.61
CA ASN A 66 18.77 -14.18 4.57
C ASN A 66 19.06 -15.37 5.49
#